data_AF-A0A957ILG4-F1
#
_entry.id   AF-A0A957ILG4-F1
#
_cell.length_a   1.000
_cell.length_b   1.000
_cell.length_c   1.000
_cell.angle_alpha   90.00
_cell.angle_beta   90.00
_cell.angle_gamma   90.00
#
_symmetry.space_group_name_H-M   'P 1'
#
loop_
_entity.id
_entity.type
_entity.pdbx_description
1 polymer ?
#
loop_
_entity_poly.entity_id
_entity_poly.type
_entity_poly.pdbx_seq_one_letter_code
_entity_poly.pdbx_strand_id
1 'polypeptide(L)'
;AVHIRPYFHIALYSSGTKVDFRYETQDTLLPNPWDRDLRLLKDTENWGAAYQALCAQTMMPRPLMDKVELAALDERFWVMYWDVLRVLLRGDQQKPFTVYLELLHFTLPALLRVLPPGDPARRALLEASYMSDTKATAQHMKRLLSAYLAARTAVIRLFSLDFTPDRSFEEQIQRLVDRHVPA
;
A
#
# COMPACT_ATOMS: atom_id res chain seq x y z
N ALA A 1 -1.76 2.88 19.00
CA ALA A 1 -0.56 3.64 19.39
C ALA A 1 0.60 2.69 19.74
N VAL A 2 1.04 1.85 18.80
CA VAL A 2 2.25 1.01 18.92
C VAL A 2 3.26 1.48 17.85
N HIS A 3 3.51 2.79 17.82
CA HIS A 3 4.34 3.44 16.77
C HIS A 3 5.72 3.89 17.27
N ILE A 4 6.01 3.71 18.55
CA ILE A 4 7.33 3.99 19.10
C ILE A 4 8.13 2.69 19.02
N ARG A 5 9.00 2.58 18.01
CA ARG A 5 10.09 1.60 18.04
C ARG A 5 11.15 2.20 18.98
N PRO A 6 11.32 1.68 20.21
CA PRO A 6 12.10 2.35 21.25
C PRO A 6 13.58 2.57 20.88
N TYR A 7 14.09 1.88 19.86
CA TYR A 7 15.46 2.00 19.39
C TYR A 7 15.62 2.69 18.03
N PHE A 8 14.55 3.30 17.51
CA PHE A 8 14.60 4.11 16.28
C PHE A 8 14.65 5.59 16.65
N HIS A 9 15.68 6.29 16.17
CA HIS A 9 15.84 7.73 16.36
C HIS A 9 15.91 8.44 15.01
N ILE A 10 15.11 9.49 14.85
CA ILE A 10 15.08 10.29 13.63
C ILE A 10 15.70 11.64 13.94
N ALA A 11 16.80 11.96 13.24
CA ALA A 11 17.46 13.25 13.33
C ALA A 11 17.23 14.08 12.06
N LEU A 12 16.79 15.32 12.23
CA LEU A 12 16.75 16.32 11.17
C LEU A 12 17.84 17.35 11.44
N TYR A 13 18.87 17.37 10.59
CA TYR A 13 19.97 18.31 10.72
C TYR A 13 19.58 19.69 10.20
N SER A 14 20.26 20.74 10.68
CA SER A 14 20.04 22.12 10.23
C SER A 14 20.30 22.33 8.73
N SER A 15 21.05 21.43 8.09
CA SER A 15 21.23 21.38 6.64
C SER A 15 19.99 20.91 5.87
N GLY A 16 18.92 20.48 6.57
CA GLY A 16 17.74 19.84 5.99
C GLY A 16 17.90 18.34 5.76
N THR A 17 19.05 17.75 6.08
CA THR A 17 19.28 16.30 5.94
C THR A 17 18.51 15.54 7.01
N LYS A 18 17.74 14.52 6.61
CA LYS A 18 17.09 13.58 7.52
C LYS A 18 17.89 12.28 7.58
N VAL A 19 18.16 11.80 8.79
CA VAL A 19 18.80 10.51 9.05
C VAL A 19 17.99 9.70 10.05
N ASP A 20 17.73 8.44 9.71
CA ASP A 20 17.02 7.49 10.55
C ASP A 20 18.04 6.49 11.13
N PHE A 21 18.24 6.53 12.46
CA PHE A 21 19.13 5.65 13.20
C PHE A 21 18.34 4.52 13.85
N ARG A 22 18.87 3.30 13.77
CA ARG A 22 18.39 2.12 14.53
C ARG A 22 19.52 1.63 15.43
N TYR A 23 19.31 1.65 16.73
CA TYR A 23 20.26 1.16 17.73
C TYR A 23 19.86 -0.24 18.18
N GLU A 24 20.75 -1.21 18.12
CA GLU A 24 20.44 -2.61 18.50
C GLU A 24 21.65 -3.18 19.23
N THR A 25 21.43 -4.11 20.16
CA THR A 25 22.53 -4.85 20.78
C THR A 25 22.90 -6.04 19.91
N GLN A 26 24.19 -6.41 19.89
CA GLN A 26 24.68 -7.52 19.07
C GLN A 26 23.99 -8.84 19.44
N ASP A 27 23.69 -9.04 20.73
CA ASP A 27 23.09 -10.28 21.25
C ASP A 27 21.59 -10.40 20.92
N THR A 28 20.91 -9.28 20.70
CA THR A 28 19.46 -9.24 20.42
C THR A 28 19.11 -9.07 18.95
N LEU A 29 20.08 -8.69 18.11
CA LEU A 29 19.83 -8.43 16.70
C LEU A 29 19.67 -9.74 15.92
N LEU A 30 18.42 -10.10 15.62
CA LEU A 30 18.12 -11.25 14.78
C LEU A 30 18.44 -10.94 13.30
N PRO A 31 18.96 -11.92 12.55
CA PRO A 31 19.18 -11.78 11.11
C PRO A 31 17.92 -11.31 10.38
N ASN A 32 18.08 -10.26 9.59
CA ASN A 32 17.00 -9.63 8.87
C ASN A 32 17.35 -9.57 7.36
N PRO A 33 16.50 -10.13 6.48
CA PRO A 33 16.82 -10.19 5.05
C PRO A 33 16.89 -8.80 4.36
N TRP A 34 16.41 -7.74 5.00
CA TRP A 34 16.58 -6.35 4.53
C TRP A 34 17.96 -5.76 4.85
N ASP A 35 18.71 -6.37 5.77
CA ASP A 35 20.03 -5.90 6.20
C ASP A 35 21.19 -6.53 5.40
N ARG A 36 20.87 -7.37 4.40
CA ARG A 36 21.86 -8.16 3.63
C ARG A 36 22.90 -7.29 2.90
N ASP A 37 22.50 -6.10 2.47
CA ASP A 37 23.28 -5.20 1.60
C ASP A 37 23.76 -3.94 2.36
N LEU A 38 23.75 -3.96 3.69
CA LEU A 38 24.22 -2.81 4.47
C LEU A 38 25.67 -2.47 4.12
N ARG A 39 26.00 -1.18 4.04
CA ARG A 39 27.40 -0.79 3.96
C ARG A 39 28.00 -0.80 5.35
N LEU A 40 28.95 -1.71 5.59
CA LEU A 40 29.70 -1.73 6.84
C LEU A 40 30.65 -0.53 6.90
N LEU A 41 30.43 0.38 7.85
CA LEU A 41 31.29 1.54 8.08
C LEU A 41 32.37 1.28 9.14
N LYS A 42 32.06 0.43 10.12
CA LYS A 42 32.96 -0.04 11.17
C LYS A 42 32.56 -1.45 11.53
N ASP A 43 33.53 -2.35 11.57
CA ASP A 43 33.34 -3.74 11.98
C ASP A 43 34.40 -4.11 13.03
N THR A 44 33.99 -4.81 14.08
CA THR A 44 34.86 -5.25 15.17
C THR A 44 34.72 -6.75 15.25
N GLU A 45 35.86 -7.45 15.20
CA GLU A 45 35.90 -8.92 15.24
C GLU A 45 35.08 -9.60 14.12
N ASN A 46 34.88 -8.91 12.99
CA ASN A 46 34.15 -9.40 11.82
C ASN A 46 32.67 -9.76 12.11
N TRP A 47 32.10 -9.20 13.18
CA TRP A 47 30.71 -9.43 13.57
C TRP A 47 29.72 -8.94 12.50
N GLY A 48 29.96 -7.76 11.94
CA GLY A 48 29.10 -7.15 10.92
C GLY A 48 29.03 -7.99 9.65
N ALA A 49 30.19 -8.46 9.16
CA ALA A 49 30.24 -9.35 8.01
C ALA A 49 29.55 -10.70 8.26
N ALA A 50 29.72 -11.28 9.46
CA ALA A 50 29.03 -12.51 9.84
C ALA A 50 27.51 -12.34 9.92
N TYR A 51 27.03 -11.25 10.53
CA TYR A 51 25.62 -10.89 10.58
C TYR A 51 25.03 -10.73 9.18
N GLN A 52 25.72 -10.05 8.25
CA GLN A 52 25.27 -9.91 6.87
C GLN A 52 25.17 -11.24 6.13
N ALA A 53 26.13 -12.14 6.33
CA ALA A 53 26.10 -13.47 5.74
C ALA A 53 24.85 -14.25 6.21
N LEU A 54 24.48 -14.14 7.49
CA LEU A 54 23.25 -14.71 8.03
C LEU A 54 22.00 -14.05 7.45
N CYS A 55 21.99 -12.73 7.29
CA CYS A 55 20.90 -11.98 6.66
C CYS A 55 20.68 -12.40 5.20
N ALA A 56 21.76 -12.63 4.45
CA ALA A 56 21.70 -13.09 3.06
C ALA A 56 21.12 -14.51 2.93
N GLN A 57 21.30 -15.36 3.93
CA GLN A 57 20.71 -16.70 4.00
C GLN A 57 19.25 -16.68 4.48
N THR A 58 18.81 -15.58 5.09
CA THR A 58 17.44 -15.44 5.57
C THR A 58 16.50 -15.23 4.38
N MET A 59 15.45 -16.04 4.28
CA MET A 59 14.44 -15.83 3.23
C MET A 59 13.72 -14.50 3.44
N MET A 60 13.51 -13.73 2.36
CA MET A 60 12.56 -12.62 2.45
C MET A 60 11.19 -13.21 2.77
N PRO A 61 10.52 -12.74 3.85
CA PRO A 61 9.15 -13.14 4.09
C PRO A 61 8.34 -12.75 2.86
N ARG A 62 7.76 -13.76 2.20
CA ARG A 62 6.82 -13.49 1.11
C ARG A 62 5.61 -12.85 1.76
N PRO A 63 5.27 -11.60 1.41
CA PRO A 63 4.07 -11.01 1.95
C PRO A 63 2.86 -11.83 1.52
N LEU A 64 2.06 -12.25 2.50
CA LEU A 64 0.82 -12.98 2.30
C LEU A 64 -0.35 -12.06 2.65
N MET A 65 -1.49 -12.32 2.02
CA MET A 65 -2.77 -11.73 2.38
C MET A 65 -3.77 -12.86 2.46
N ASP A 66 -4.48 -12.95 3.58
CA ASP A 66 -5.52 -13.95 3.78
C ASP A 66 -6.91 -13.38 3.44
N LYS A 67 -7.94 -14.23 3.55
CA LYS A 67 -9.33 -13.86 3.28
C LYS A 67 -9.85 -12.77 4.21
N VAL A 68 -9.44 -12.78 5.48
CA VAL A 68 -9.94 -11.84 6.50
C VAL A 68 -9.35 -10.46 6.25
N GLU A 69 -8.05 -10.38 5.97
CA GLU A 69 -7.36 -9.16 5.58
C GLU A 69 -7.96 -8.59 4.28
N LEU A 70 -8.20 -9.43 3.27
CA LEU A 70 -8.81 -8.99 2.02
C LEU A 70 -10.24 -8.49 2.22
N ALA A 71 -11.04 -9.14 3.06
CA ALA A 71 -12.41 -8.72 3.33
C ALA A 71 -12.47 -7.37 4.07
N ALA A 72 -11.62 -7.16 5.07
CA ALA A 72 -11.52 -5.88 5.77
C ALA A 72 -11.04 -4.75 4.84
N LEU A 73 -10.13 -5.07 3.91
CA LEU A 73 -9.68 -4.15 2.87
C LEU A 73 -10.82 -3.79 1.90
N ASP A 74 -11.60 -4.78 1.45
CA ASP A 74 -12.71 -4.61 0.51
C ASP A 74 -13.83 -3.75 1.09
N GLU A 75 -14.25 -4.04 2.33
CA GLU A 75 -15.25 -3.23 3.03
C GLU A 75 -14.81 -1.75 3.14
N ARG A 76 -13.55 -1.53 3.57
CA ARG A 76 -13.02 -0.17 3.72
C ARG A 76 -12.91 0.55 2.39
N PHE A 77 -12.44 -0.14 1.35
CA PHE A 77 -12.34 0.42 0.00
C PHE A 77 -13.69 0.93 -0.46
N TRP A 78 -14.76 0.11 -0.38
CA TRP A 78 -16.08 0.50 -0.87
C TRP A 78 -16.64 1.73 -0.17
N VAL A 79 -16.53 1.79 1.16
CA VAL A 79 -17.01 2.92 1.95
C VAL A 79 -16.27 4.20 1.56
N MET A 80 -14.94 4.19 1.59
CA MET A 80 -14.14 5.37 1.32
C MET A 80 -14.20 5.80 -0.16
N TYR A 81 -14.21 4.83 -1.08
CA TYR A 81 -14.38 5.08 -2.51
C TYR A 81 -15.68 5.84 -2.78
N TRP A 82 -16.78 5.35 -2.21
CA TRP A 82 -18.09 5.96 -2.39
C TRP A 82 -18.16 7.34 -1.74
N ASP A 83 -17.55 7.52 -0.57
CA ASP A 83 -17.46 8.81 0.11
C ASP A 83 -16.72 9.86 -0.70
N VAL A 84 -15.63 9.51 -1.36
CA VAL A 84 -14.91 10.41 -2.25
C VAL A 84 -15.77 10.72 -3.48
N LEU A 85 -16.26 9.68 -4.17
CA LEU A 85 -16.97 9.84 -5.44
C LEU A 85 -18.25 10.67 -5.29
N ARG A 86 -19.06 10.41 -4.25
CA ARG A 86 -20.33 11.14 -4.05
C ARG A 86 -20.13 12.64 -3.82
N VAL A 87 -19.01 13.03 -3.21
CA VAL A 87 -18.68 14.43 -2.94
C VAL A 87 -18.15 15.10 -4.21
N LEU A 88 -17.31 14.40 -4.98
CA LEU A 88 -16.86 14.87 -6.31
C LEU A 88 -18.03 15.09 -7.27
N LEU A 89 -19.01 14.19 -7.28
CA LEU A 89 -20.23 14.31 -8.10
C LEU A 89 -21.11 15.51 -7.70
N ARG A 90 -20.96 16.04 -6.49
CA ARG A 90 -21.61 17.30 -6.05
C ARG A 90 -20.81 18.55 -6.42
N GLY A 91 -19.66 18.38 -7.07
CA GLY A 91 -18.79 19.48 -7.49
C GLY A 91 -17.84 19.99 -6.41
N ASP A 92 -17.69 19.28 -5.28
CA ASP A 92 -16.75 19.66 -4.22
C ASP A 92 -15.42 18.91 -4.38
N GLN A 93 -14.36 19.67 -4.64
CA GLN A 93 -13.02 19.16 -4.90
C GLN A 93 -12.14 19.12 -3.65
N GLN A 94 -12.44 19.91 -2.63
CA GLN A 94 -11.55 20.06 -1.47
C GLN A 94 -11.91 19.09 -0.37
N LYS A 95 -13.21 18.96 -0.04
CA LYS A 95 -13.66 18.11 1.06
C LYS A 95 -13.26 16.63 0.92
N PRO A 96 -13.32 15.99 -0.27
CA PRO A 96 -13.00 14.57 -0.35
C PRO A 96 -11.50 14.29 -0.41
N PHE A 97 -10.63 15.29 -0.47
CA PHE A 97 -9.19 15.08 -0.63
C PHE A 97 -8.58 14.27 0.53
N THR A 98 -8.93 14.60 1.78
CA THR A 98 -8.40 13.85 2.95
C THR A 98 -8.87 12.40 2.93
N VAL A 99 -10.15 12.15 2.63
CA VAL A 99 -10.70 10.78 2.52
C VAL A 99 -10.07 10.03 1.35
N TYR A 100 -9.75 10.71 0.26
CA TYR A 100 -9.02 10.13 -0.86
C TYR A 100 -7.60 9.69 -0.46
N LEU A 101 -6.88 10.51 0.31
CA LEU A 101 -5.56 10.13 0.83
C LEU A 101 -5.66 8.92 1.76
N GLU A 102 -6.68 8.88 2.63
CA GLU A 102 -6.94 7.73 3.50
C GLU A 102 -7.28 6.47 2.70
N LEU A 103 -8.14 6.58 1.68
CA LEU A 103 -8.45 5.51 0.75
C LEU A 103 -7.18 4.91 0.16
N LEU A 104 -6.28 5.75 -0.38
CA LEU A 104 -5.03 5.28 -0.95
C LEU A 104 -4.10 4.67 0.12
N HIS A 105 -4.00 5.31 1.28
CA HIS A 105 -3.15 4.87 2.37
C HIS A 105 -3.53 3.48 2.88
N PHE A 106 -4.84 3.19 3.00
CA PHE A 106 -5.30 1.88 3.44
C PHE A 106 -5.33 0.84 2.32
N THR A 107 -5.53 1.27 1.07
CA THR A 107 -5.72 0.34 -0.05
C THR A 107 -4.39 -0.05 -0.72
N LEU A 108 -3.61 0.94 -1.14
CA LEU A 108 -2.46 0.69 -2.03
C LEU A 108 -1.35 -0.12 -1.35
N PRO A 109 -0.86 0.22 -0.13
CA PRO A 109 0.22 -0.55 0.48
C PRO A 109 -0.13 -2.02 0.68
N ALA A 110 -1.38 -2.32 1.05
CA ALA A 110 -1.84 -3.69 1.26
C ALA A 110 -1.77 -4.52 -0.04
N LEU A 111 -2.28 -3.98 -1.16
CA LEU A 111 -2.27 -4.66 -2.45
C LEU A 111 -0.88 -4.69 -3.11
N LEU A 112 -0.17 -3.57 -3.11
CA LEU A 112 1.15 -3.43 -3.75
C LEU A 112 2.23 -4.29 -3.06
N ARG A 113 2.04 -4.57 -1.77
CA ARG A 113 2.88 -5.48 -0.99
C ARG A 113 2.83 -6.90 -1.55
N VAL A 114 1.66 -7.38 -1.96
CA VAL A 114 1.46 -8.78 -2.36
C VAL A 114 1.47 -9.00 -3.87
N LEU A 115 1.14 -7.97 -4.67
CA LEU A 115 1.12 -8.07 -6.12
C LEU A 115 2.53 -8.10 -6.72
N PRO A 116 2.82 -9.03 -7.67
CA PRO A 116 4.10 -9.06 -8.37
C PRO A 116 4.39 -7.75 -9.12
N PRO A 117 5.67 -7.29 -9.20
CA PRO A 117 6.05 -6.07 -9.91
C PRO A 117 5.59 -5.98 -11.37
N GLY A 118 5.48 -7.14 -12.05
CA GLY A 118 5.05 -7.23 -13.44
C GLY A 118 3.53 -7.34 -13.66
N ASP A 119 2.74 -7.40 -12.59
CA ASP A 119 1.28 -7.53 -12.70
C ASP A 119 0.65 -6.23 -13.26
N PRO A 120 -0.20 -6.30 -14.30
CA PRO A 120 -0.83 -5.11 -14.87
C PRO A 120 -1.71 -4.35 -13.87
N ALA A 121 -2.36 -5.04 -12.94
CA ALA A 121 -3.19 -4.41 -11.90
C ALA A 121 -2.33 -3.58 -10.94
N ARG A 122 -1.10 -4.02 -10.67
CA ARG A 122 -0.13 -3.25 -9.85
C ARG A 122 0.21 -1.91 -10.49
N ARG A 123 0.42 -1.88 -11.80
CA ARG A 123 0.74 -0.63 -12.52
C ARG A 123 -0.42 0.35 -12.48
N ALA A 124 -1.63 -0.12 -12.75
CA ALA A 124 -2.83 0.73 -12.74
C ALA A 124 -3.10 1.35 -11.36
N LEU A 125 -2.81 0.64 -10.27
CA LEU A 125 -2.89 1.18 -8.90
C LEU A 125 -1.90 2.33 -8.64
N LEU A 126 -0.72 2.30 -9.25
CA LEU A 126 0.30 3.35 -9.10
C LEU A 126 0.00 4.62 -9.89
N GLU A 127 -0.95 4.56 -10.82
CA GLU A 127 -1.41 5.70 -11.62
C GLU A 127 -2.49 6.52 -10.89
N ALA A 128 -2.81 6.18 -9.63
CA ALA A 128 -3.77 6.91 -8.82
C ALA A 128 -3.33 8.37 -8.62
N SER A 129 -4.19 9.32 -9.00
CA SER A 129 -3.91 10.76 -8.90
C SER A 129 -5.18 11.53 -8.52
N TYR A 130 -4.96 12.68 -7.88
CA TYR A 130 -6.01 13.62 -7.50
C TYR A 130 -5.72 14.98 -8.12
N MET A 131 -6.70 15.56 -8.81
CA MET A 131 -6.51 16.78 -9.60
C MET A 131 -7.34 17.94 -9.05
N SER A 132 -7.04 19.15 -9.52
CA SER A 132 -7.83 20.36 -9.22
C SER A 132 -9.22 20.35 -9.88
N ASP A 133 -9.39 19.61 -10.96
CA ASP A 133 -10.67 19.44 -11.65
C ASP A 133 -11.45 18.25 -11.08
N THR A 134 -12.70 18.50 -10.66
CA THR A 134 -13.60 17.46 -10.14
C THR A 134 -13.95 16.43 -11.19
N LYS A 135 -14.11 16.82 -12.47
CA LYS A 135 -14.44 15.89 -13.55
C LYS A 135 -13.25 14.97 -13.85
N ALA A 136 -12.07 15.55 -14.03
CA ALA A 136 -10.84 14.77 -14.19
C ALA A 136 -10.58 13.83 -13.00
N THR A 137 -10.83 14.31 -11.77
CA THR A 137 -10.69 13.47 -10.56
C THR A 137 -11.73 12.36 -10.53
N ALA A 138 -12.99 12.62 -10.91
CA ALA A 138 -14.01 11.58 -11.02
C ALA A 138 -13.65 10.52 -12.07
N GLN A 139 -13.08 10.92 -13.22
CA GLN A 139 -12.54 9.99 -14.22
C GLN A 139 -11.35 9.19 -13.68
N HIS A 140 -10.50 9.78 -12.84
CA HIS A 140 -9.47 9.05 -12.11
C HIS A 140 -10.06 8.05 -11.11
N MET A 141 -11.11 8.42 -10.37
CA MET A 141 -11.82 7.50 -9.47
C MET A 141 -12.43 6.31 -10.24
N LYS A 142 -12.97 6.52 -11.44
CA LYS A 142 -13.43 5.43 -12.30
C LYS A 142 -12.29 4.46 -12.64
N ARG A 143 -11.13 4.97 -13.03
CA ARG A 143 -9.93 4.15 -13.30
C ARG A 143 -9.43 3.42 -12.06
N LEU A 144 -9.43 4.09 -10.90
CA LEU A 144 -9.04 3.51 -9.61
C LEU A 144 -9.95 2.33 -9.23
N LEU A 145 -11.26 2.45 -9.47
CA LEU A 145 -12.19 1.34 -9.25
C LEU A 145 -11.81 0.12 -10.09
N SER A 146 -11.61 0.30 -11.40
CA SER A 146 -11.20 -0.79 -12.29
C SER A 146 -9.86 -1.40 -11.87
N ALA A 147 -8.89 -0.57 -11.49
CA ALA A 147 -7.58 -1.01 -10.99
C ALA A 147 -7.71 -1.82 -9.70
N TYR A 148 -8.55 -1.36 -8.76
CA TYR A 148 -8.82 -2.06 -7.51
C TYR A 148 -9.47 -3.43 -7.75
N LEU A 149 -10.51 -3.51 -8.57
CA LEU A 149 -11.21 -4.77 -8.86
C LEU A 149 -10.28 -5.78 -9.54
N ALA A 150 -9.44 -5.31 -10.47
CA ALA A 150 -8.42 -6.13 -11.11
C ALA A 150 -7.38 -6.63 -10.10
N ALA A 151 -6.89 -5.76 -9.23
CA ALA A 151 -5.91 -6.07 -8.20
C ALA A 151 -6.45 -7.08 -7.19
N ARG A 152 -7.67 -6.86 -6.68
CA ARG A 152 -8.36 -7.80 -5.78
C ARG A 152 -8.52 -9.18 -6.43
N THR A 153 -8.95 -9.21 -7.70
CA THR A 153 -9.08 -10.47 -8.46
C THR A 153 -7.74 -11.18 -8.61
N ALA A 154 -6.66 -10.43 -8.88
CA ALA A 154 -5.31 -10.98 -8.97
C ALA A 154 -4.84 -11.56 -7.62
N VAL A 155 -5.08 -10.87 -6.51
CA VAL A 155 -4.78 -11.35 -5.15
C VAL A 155 -5.53 -12.65 -4.83
N ILE A 156 -6.84 -12.70 -5.11
CA ILE A 156 -7.66 -13.91 -4.91
C ILE A 156 -7.06 -15.10 -5.67
N ARG A 157 -6.66 -14.89 -6.93
CA ARG A 157 -6.04 -15.93 -7.76
C ARG A 157 -4.66 -16.33 -7.24
N LEU A 158 -3.83 -15.36 -6.89
CA LEU A 158 -2.45 -15.57 -6.44
C LEU A 158 -2.37 -16.45 -5.18
N PHE A 159 -3.30 -16.24 -4.25
CA PHE A 159 -3.33 -16.98 -2.99
C PHE A 159 -4.46 -18.02 -2.92
N SER A 160 -5.18 -18.26 -4.01
CA SER A 160 -6.33 -19.18 -4.07
C SER A 160 -7.33 -18.96 -2.93
N LEU A 161 -7.65 -17.69 -2.65
CA LEU A 161 -8.51 -17.32 -1.53
C LEU A 161 -9.96 -17.74 -1.80
N ASP A 162 -10.61 -18.32 -0.79
CA ASP A 162 -12.07 -18.52 -0.77
C ASP A 162 -12.79 -17.20 -0.50
N PHE A 163 -12.60 -16.21 -1.37
CA PHE A 163 -13.26 -14.92 -1.30
C PHE A 163 -14.21 -14.80 -2.49
N THR A 164 -15.50 -14.61 -2.20
CA THR A 164 -16.53 -14.44 -3.23
C THR A 164 -17.01 -12.98 -3.23
N PRO A 165 -16.65 -12.18 -4.24
CA PRO A 165 -17.15 -10.82 -4.35
C PRO A 165 -18.66 -10.77 -4.65
N ASP A 166 -19.36 -9.77 -4.13
CA ASP A 166 -20.75 -9.50 -4.49
C ASP A 166 -20.81 -8.86 -5.89
N ARG A 167 -20.94 -9.71 -6.90
CA ARG A 167 -21.01 -9.28 -8.31
C ARG A 167 -22.21 -8.39 -8.60
N SER A 168 -23.35 -8.62 -7.93
CA SER A 168 -24.56 -7.82 -8.15
C SER A 168 -24.33 -6.39 -7.68
N PHE A 169 -23.77 -6.22 -6.48
CA PHE A 169 -23.39 -4.92 -5.97
C PHE A 169 -22.37 -4.22 -6.88
N GLU A 170 -21.31 -4.91 -7.27
CA GLU A 170 -20.24 -4.35 -8.11
C GLU A 170 -20.73 -3.87 -9.48
N GLU A 171 -21.56 -4.66 -10.14
CA GLU A 171 -22.16 -4.27 -11.42
C GLU A 171 -23.05 -3.04 -11.28
N GLN A 172 -23.80 -2.94 -10.18
CA GLN A 172 -24.63 -1.75 -9.91
C GLN A 172 -23.77 -0.51 -9.69
N ILE A 173 -22.68 -0.62 -8.92
CA ILE A 173 -21.74 0.49 -8.71
C ILE A 173 -21.06 0.88 -10.03
N GLN A 174 -20.58 -0.07 -10.82
CA GLN A 174 -19.96 0.23 -12.12
C GLN A 174 -20.93 0.96 -13.05
N ARG A 175 -22.19 0.49 -13.16
CA ARG A 175 -23.23 1.18 -13.95
C ARG A 175 -23.50 2.59 -13.44
N LEU A 176 -23.50 2.79 -12.12
CA LEU A 176 -23.69 4.09 -11.50
C LEU A 176 -22.53 5.04 -11.79
N VAL A 177 -21.29 4.55 -11.70
CA VAL A 177 -20.08 5.29 -12.07
C VAL A 177 -20.10 5.66 -13.54
N ASP A 178 -20.40 4.72 -14.44
CA ASP A 178 -20.46 4.95 -15.88
C ASP A 178 -21.50 6.00 -16.27
N ARG A 179 -22.65 6.01 -15.57
CA ARG A 179 -23.72 6.98 -15.79
C ARG A 179 -23.31 8.40 -15.38
N HIS A 180 -22.56 8.55 -14.29
CA HIS A 180 -22.24 9.86 -13.72
C HIS A 180 -20.85 10.38 -14.10
N VAL A 181 -19.97 9.51 -14.58
CA VAL A 181 -18.60 9.81 -14.99
C VAL A 181 -18.40 9.30 -16.43
N PRO A 182 -18.84 10.09 -17.43
CA PRO A 182 -18.63 9.77 -18.83
C PRO A 182 -17.14 9.78 -19.18
N ALA A 183 -16.80 9.05 -20.25
CA ALA A 183 -15.46 8.96 -20.80
C ALA A 183 -14.90 10.35 -21.19
#